data_AF-A0A7C1EKI7-F1
#
_entry.id   AF-A0A7C1EKI7-F1
#
_cell.length_a   1.000
_cell.length_b   1.000
_cell.length_c   1.000
_cell.angle_alpha   90.00
_cell.angle_beta   90.00
_cell.angle_gamma   90.00
#
_symmetry.space_group_name_H-M   'P 1'
#
loop_
_entity.id
_entity.type
_entity.pdbx_description
1 polymer ?
#
loop_
_entity_poly.entity_id
_entity_poly.type
_entity_poly.pdbx_seq_one_letter_code
_entity_poly.pdbx_strand_id
1 'polypeptide(L)'
;MDEHDRTADQGEQEVGGVGPADQNPGGEGVPVPPRIRDSVDAIRRRAAEEAARGRDVVREYEERYYRSRAERRSRLETSTEAEEADPSPARVPMSVKAKRQSAPDDNERKWAALAHASTLLTALVGVASGGAGVLLTMFVPLCIYFAFRKRSEYVAFHALQALTIQLVGTIGWASLVFLGILATIALFLLSLVLILVAVGIILAPLTIVGGILFLLASFALPIGMVVYSMIAAVETWNGNDYRYPYIARWVETQMHGGTL
;
A
#
# COMPACT_ATOMS: atom_id res chain seq x y z
N MET A 1 23.26 55.06 49.01
CA MET A 1 24.58 54.59 48.54
C MET A 1 24.30 53.43 47.60
N ASP A 2 23.66 53.68 46.45
CA ASP A 2 24.14 54.43 45.25
C ASP A 2 25.30 53.64 44.62
N GLU A 3 25.32 53.22 43.35
CA GLU A 3 24.90 53.89 42.11
C GLU A 3 24.44 52.92 40.99
N HIS A 4 23.39 53.33 40.28
CA HIS A 4 23.11 53.28 38.81
C HIS A 4 23.67 52.12 37.96
N ASP A 5 22.86 51.21 37.43
CA ASP A 5 21.85 51.35 36.35
C ASP A 5 22.35 52.10 35.08
N ARG A 6 22.74 51.30 34.07
CA ARG A 6 22.90 51.68 32.67
C ARG A 6 22.31 50.57 31.79
N THR A 7 21.08 50.80 31.33
CA THR A 7 20.65 50.81 29.90
C THR A 7 21.37 49.86 28.94
N ALA A 8 20.76 49.07 28.06
CA ALA A 8 19.41 49.00 27.52
C ALA A 8 19.26 47.59 26.91
N ASP A 9 18.18 46.88 27.23
CA ASP A 9 17.08 46.64 26.28
C ASP A 9 17.52 46.01 24.94
N GLN A 10 17.58 44.69 24.91
CA GLN A 10 17.43 43.91 23.69
C GLN A 10 16.09 43.16 23.78
N GLY A 11 15.01 43.93 23.69
CA GLY A 11 13.68 43.44 23.42
C GLY A 11 13.62 42.65 22.11
N GLU A 12 12.93 41.52 22.18
CA GLU A 12 11.97 41.03 21.19
C GLU A 12 12.33 41.30 19.72
N GLN A 13 13.00 40.33 19.09
CA GLN A 13 12.96 40.21 17.63
C GLN A 13 11.57 39.71 17.21
N GLU A 14 10.59 40.62 17.24
CA GLU A 14 9.43 40.55 16.36
C GLU A 14 9.93 40.83 14.94
N VAL A 15 10.05 39.78 14.13
CA VAL A 15 10.14 39.94 12.68
C VAL A 15 8.76 40.38 12.22
N GLY A 16 8.56 41.70 12.26
CA GLY A 16 7.34 42.37 11.83
C GLY A 16 7.00 41.97 10.40
N GLY A 17 5.91 41.22 10.27
CA GLY A 17 5.24 41.04 8.99
C GLY A 17 4.84 42.42 8.48
N VAL A 18 5.39 42.80 7.32
CA VAL A 18 4.87 43.92 6.55
C VAL A 18 3.49 43.48 6.05
N GLY A 19 2.46 43.78 6.83
CA GLY A 19 1.08 43.78 6.35
C GLY A 19 0.99 44.68 5.11
N PRO A 20 0.11 44.37 4.15
CA PRO A 20 0.02 45.14 2.91
C PRO A 20 -0.23 46.60 3.27
N ALA A 21 0.70 47.47 2.86
CA ALA A 21 0.60 48.90 3.08
C ALA A 21 -0.78 49.39 2.63
N ASP A 22 -1.50 50.00 3.56
CA ASP A 22 -2.72 50.74 3.27
C ASP A 22 -2.30 51.95 2.43
N GLN A 23 -2.27 51.76 1.12
CA GLN A 23 -2.07 52.82 0.15
C GLN A 23 -3.38 53.62 0.08
N ASN A 24 -3.60 54.45 1.09
CA ASN A 24 -4.54 55.55 1.00
C ASN A 24 -3.76 56.78 0.52
N PRO A 25 -3.78 57.13 -0.77
CA PRO A 25 -3.20 58.38 -1.22
C PRO A 25 -4.15 59.49 -0.79
N GLY A 26 -3.81 60.16 0.32
CA GLY A 26 -4.38 61.44 0.71
C GLY A 26 -3.98 62.57 -0.25
N GLY A 27 -4.39 62.47 -1.51
CA GLY A 27 -4.14 63.45 -2.55
C GLY A 27 -5.43 63.75 -3.31
N GLU A 28 -5.72 65.04 -3.47
CA GLU A 28 -6.89 65.58 -4.16
C GLU A 28 -7.20 64.81 -5.47
N GLY A 29 -8.39 64.20 -5.49
CA GLY A 29 -8.75 63.22 -6.50
C GLY A 29 -8.93 63.82 -7.89
N VAL A 30 -7.98 63.55 -8.79
CA VAL A 30 -8.26 63.59 -10.23
C VAL A 30 -9.27 62.47 -10.53
N PRO A 31 -10.46 62.76 -11.10
CA PRO A 31 -11.42 61.72 -11.43
C PRO A 31 -10.78 60.70 -12.37
N VAL A 32 -10.64 59.46 -11.90
CA VAL A 32 -10.14 58.35 -12.72
C VAL A 32 -10.93 58.34 -14.05
N PRO A 33 -10.27 58.43 -15.21
CA PRO A 33 -10.94 58.48 -16.51
C PRO A 33 -11.90 57.29 -16.67
N PRO A 34 -13.13 57.49 -17.21
CA PRO A 34 -14.15 56.43 -17.31
C PRO A 34 -13.62 55.13 -17.94
N ARG A 35 -12.81 55.27 -19.00
CA ARG A 35 -12.14 54.15 -19.68
C ARG A 35 -11.30 53.25 -18.76
N ILE A 36 -10.65 53.82 -17.74
CA ILE A 36 -9.82 53.06 -16.81
C ILE A 36 -10.72 52.31 -15.83
N ARG A 37 -11.79 52.95 -15.32
CA ARG A 37 -12.78 52.31 -14.44
C ARG A 37 -13.46 51.13 -15.15
N ASP A 38 -13.91 51.33 -16.38
CA ASP A 38 -14.57 50.30 -17.19
C ASP A 38 -13.66 49.10 -17.45
N SER A 39 -12.36 49.34 -17.67
CA SER A 39 -11.36 48.28 -17.87
C SER A 39 -11.10 47.47 -16.59
N VAL A 40 -11.01 48.14 -15.44
CA VAL A 40 -10.83 47.49 -14.13
C VAL A 40 -12.06 46.68 -13.75
N ASP A 41 -13.27 47.21 -14.01
CA ASP A 41 -14.52 46.49 -13.76
C ASP A 41 -14.70 45.29 -14.70
N ALA A 42 -14.24 45.38 -15.95
CA ALA A 42 -14.20 44.25 -16.86
C ALA A 42 -13.24 43.14 -16.37
N ILE A 43 -12.06 43.50 -15.89
CA ILE A 43 -11.10 42.54 -15.32
C ILE A 43 -11.66 41.90 -14.04
N ARG A 44 -12.24 42.70 -13.15
CA ARG A 44 -12.84 42.21 -11.90
C ARG A 44 -13.99 41.23 -12.17
N ARG A 45 -14.84 41.50 -13.17
CA ARG A 45 -15.91 40.59 -13.58
C ARG A 45 -15.37 39.26 -14.10
N ARG A 46 -14.36 39.29 -14.98
CA ARG A 46 -13.72 38.06 -15.49
C ARG A 46 -13.08 37.23 -14.38
N ALA A 47 -12.37 37.87 -13.46
CA ALA A 47 -11.77 37.18 -12.31
C ALA A 47 -12.84 36.54 -11.40
N ALA A 48 -13.98 37.22 -11.20
CA ALA A 48 -15.10 36.66 -10.42
C ALA A 48 -15.76 35.47 -11.13
N GLU A 49 -15.90 35.52 -12.46
CA GLU A 49 -16.41 34.42 -13.28
C GLU A 49 -15.47 33.20 -13.28
N GLU A 50 -14.16 33.41 -13.38
CA GLU A 50 -13.15 32.33 -13.29
C GLU A 50 -13.13 31.70 -11.90
N ALA A 51 -13.23 32.51 -10.84
CA ALA A 51 -13.33 32.00 -9.48
C ALA A 51 -14.62 31.20 -9.25
N ALA A 52 -15.74 31.58 -9.89
CA ALA A 52 -16.98 30.83 -9.85
C ALA A 52 -16.85 29.48 -10.59
N ARG A 53 -16.27 29.47 -11.79
CA ARG A 53 -16.02 28.23 -12.55
C ARG A 53 -15.09 27.28 -11.78
N GLY A 54 -14.06 27.80 -11.13
CA GLY A 54 -13.16 26.97 -10.30
C GLY A 54 -13.90 26.27 -9.17
N ARG A 55 -14.81 26.98 -8.47
CA ARG A 55 -15.65 26.38 -7.43
C ARG A 55 -16.60 25.32 -7.97
N ASP A 56 -17.18 25.53 -9.15
CA ASP A 56 -18.06 24.56 -9.79
C ASP A 56 -17.33 23.27 -10.18
N VAL A 57 -16.09 23.37 -10.70
CA VAL A 57 -15.25 22.21 -11.03
C VAL A 57 -14.86 21.42 -9.78
N VAL A 58 -14.48 22.12 -8.70
CA VAL A 58 -14.16 21.47 -7.42
C VAL A 58 -15.39 20.73 -6.87
N ARG A 59 -16.56 21.37 -6.91
CA ARG A 59 -17.83 20.77 -6.49
C ARG A 59 -18.20 19.55 -7.33
N GLU A 60 -18.05 19.60 -8.65
CA GLU A 60 -18.28 18.44 -9.52
C GLU A 60 -17.33 17.28 -9.18
N TYR A 61 -16.06 17.58 -8.92
CA TYR A 61 -15.06 16.57 -8.51
C TYR A 61 -15.40 15.95 -7.16
N GLU A 62 -15.78 16.78 -6.17
CA GLU A 62 -16.20 16.32 -4.85
C GLU A 62 -17.46 15.47 -4.91
N GLU A 63 -18.45 15.86 -5.73
CA GLU A 63 -19.66 15.09 -5.96
C GLU A 63 -19.38 13.73 -6.63
N ARG A 64 -18.42 13.68 -7.57
CA ARG A 64 -18.09 12.45 -8.30
C ARG A 64 -17.36 11.43 -7.42
N TYR A 65 -16.50 11.89 -6.51
CA TYR A 65 -15.64 10.99 -5.71
C TYR A 65 -16.06 10.84 -4.24
N TYR A 66 -16.58 11.88 -3.58
CA TYR A 66 -16.86 11.86 -2.14
C TYR A 66 -18.34 11.66 -1.76
N ARG A 67 -19.30 11.86 -2.68
CA ARG A 67 -20.74 11.61 -2.44
C ARG A 67 -21.02 10.20 -1.92
N SER A 68 -20.29 9.21 -2.42
CA SER A 68 -20.43 7.79 -2.03
C SER A 68 -20.11 7.50 -0.56
N ARG A 69 -19.37 8.38 0.13
CA ARG A 69 -19.00 8.24 1.54
C ARG A 69 -19.99 8.95 2.46
N ALA A 70 -20.47 10.13 2.06
CA ALA A 70 -21.48 10.88 2.80
C ALA A 70 -22.85 10.18 2.79
N GLU A 71 -23.28 9.65 1.63
CA GLU A 71 -24.52 8.86 1.53
C GLU A 71 -24.46 7.52 2.27
N ARG A 72 -23.25 6.94 2.38
CA ARG A 72 -23.05 5.71 3.15
C ARG A 72 -23.16 5.99 4.64
N ARG A 73 -22.63 7.14 5.08
CA ARG A 73 -22.74 7.62 6.46
C ARG A 73 -24.19 7.94 6.83
N SER A 74 -24.94 8.66 5.99
CA SER A 74 -26.34 8.98 6.26
C SER A 74 -27.22 7.72 6.29
N ARG A 75 -26.96 6.74 5.41
CA ARG A 75 -27.65 5.45 5.47
C ARG A 75 -27.36 4.70 6.77
N LEU A 76 -26.13 4.75 7.26
CA LEU A 76 -25.74 4.17 8.55
C LEU A 76 -26.42 4.90 9.72
N GLU A 77 -26.45 6.23 9.70
CA GLU A 77 -27.10 7.05 10.74
C GLU A 77 -28.62 6.84 10.78
N THR A 78 -29.30 6.79 9.63
CA THR A 78 -30.73 6.44 9.53
C THR A 78 -31.02 5.01 9.96
N SER A 79 -30.07 4.08 9.80
CA SER A 79 -30.21 2.71 10.29
C SER A 79 -30.00 2.62 11.81
N THR A 80 -29.20 3.51 12.39
CA THR A 80 -28.94 3.58 13.84
C THR A 80 -30.08 4.26 14.60
N GLU A 81 -30.75 5.27 14.02
CA GLU A 81 -31.89 5.95 14.66
C GLU A 81 -33.17 5.09 14.74
N ALA A 82 -33.30 4.05 13.91
CA ALA A 82 -34.44 3.12 13.97
C ALA A 82 -34.27 2.02 15.03
N GLU A 83 -33.09 1.90 15.65
CA GLU A 83 -32.73 0.83 16.59
C GLU A 83 -32.15 1.40 17.90
N GLU A 84 -32.71 2.51 18.39
CA GLU A 84 -32.30 3.11 19.67
C GLU A 84 -33.50 3.29 20.62
N ALA A 85 -33.90 2.19 21.26
CA ALA A 85 -34.73 2.19 22.47
C ALA A 85 -34.15 1.20 23.49
N ASP A 86 -32.88 1.40 23.88
CA ASP A 86 -32.32 0.85 25.12
C ASP A 86 -31.10 1.70 25.57
N PRO A 87 -31.14 2.41 26.72
CA PRO A 87 -30.04 3.27 27.12
C PRO A 87 -28.88 2.43 27.69
N SER A 88 -28.02 1.93 26.81
CA SER A 88 -26.74 1.35 27.19
C SER A 88 -25.79 2.47 27.68
N PRO A 89 -25.14 2.35 28.85
CA PRO A 89 -24.41 3.45 29.45
C PRO A 89 -23.21 3.83 28.59
N ALA A 90 -23.09 5.14 28.37
CA ALA A 90 -22.00 5.83 27.69
C ALA A 90 -20.67 5.06 27.72
N ARG A 91 -20.30 4.50 26.56
CA ARG A 91 -18.93 4.07 26.32
C ARG A 91 -18.08 5.33 26.30
N VAL A 92 -17.41 5.58 27.43
CA VAL A 92 -16.25 6.48 27.50
C VAL A 92 -15.39 6.14 26.28
N PRO A 93 -15.08 7.09 25.38
CA PRO A 93 -14.19 6.81 24.28
C PRO A 93 -12.85 6.47 24.91
N MET A 94 -12.56 5.18 25.05
CA MET A 94 -11.19 4.74 25.26
C MET A 94 -10.41 5.37 24.12
N SER A 95 -9.55 6.32 24.46
CA SER A 95 -8.48 6.74 23.58
C SER A 95 -7.63 5.50 23.34
N VAL A 96 -8.05 4.67 22.38
CA VAL A 96 -7.16 3.75 21.70
C VAL A 96 -6.09 4.67 21.18
N LYS A 97 -4.95 4.61 21.86
CA LYS A 97 -3.72 5.30 21.51
C LYS A 97 -3.36 4.76 20.13
N ALA A 98 -3.97 5.33 19.10
CA ALA A 98 -3.62 5.13 17.73
C ALA A 98 -2.20 5.65 17.65
N LYS A 99 -1.24 4.73 17.84
CA LYS A 99 0.15 4.93 17.48
C LYS A 99 0.09 5.24 16.00
N ARG A 100 -0.03 6.53 15.66
CA ARG A 100 0.24 7.04 14.32
C ARG A 100 1.63 6.51 14.03
N GLN A 101 1.71 5.44 13.24
CA GLN A 101 2.95 5.02 12.65
C GLN A 101 3.43 6.24 11.88
N SER A 102 4.46 6.89 12.42
CA SER A 102 5.29 7.80 11.63
C SER A 102 5.65 7.07 10.34
N ALA A 103 5.55 7.78 9.21
CA ALA A 103 5.92 7.21 7.92
C ALA A 103 7.28 6.52 8.04
N PRO A 104 7.45 5.31 7.46
CA PRO A 104 8.68 4.56 7.61
C PRO A 104 9.86 5.37 7.07
N ASP A 105 10.96 5.37 7.82
CA ASP A 105 12.20 6.04 7.41
C ASP A 105 12.79 5.37 6.16
N ASP A 106 13.66 6.08 5.43
CA ASP A 106 14.33 5.58 4.24
C ASP A 106 15.05 4.25 4.45
N ASN A 107 15.67 4.07 5.63
CA ASN A 107 16.31 2.80 5.94
C ASN A 107 15.27 1.66 6.07
N GLU A 108 14.14 1.90 6.75
CA GLU A 108 13.08 0.91 6.92
C GLU A 108 12.46 0.50 5.59
N ARG A 109 12.22 1.48 4.70
CA ARG A 109 11.73 1.25 3.33
C ARG A 109 12.65 0.34 2.53
N LYS A 110 13.97 0.57 2.59
CA LYS A 110 14.98 -0.26 1.92
C LYS A 110 15.01 -1.68 2.46
N TRP A 111 14.99 -1.87 3.78
CA TRP A 111 15.01 -3.21 4.37
C TRP A 111 13.73 -4.00 4.10
N ALA A 112 12.56 -3.35 4.12
CA ALA A 112 11.31 -3.98 3.72
C ALA A 112 11.31 -4.39 2.24
N ALA A 113 11.79 -3.52 1.36
CA ALA A 113 11.94 -3.81 -0.07
C ALA A 113 12.91 -4.97 -0.31
N LEU A 114 14.06 -5.00 0.38
CA LEU A 114 15.05 -6.08 0.30
C LEU A 114 14.46 -7.43 0.73
N ALA A 115 13.59 -7.44 1.75
CA ALA A 115 12.91 -8.64 2.19
C ALA A 115 12.08 -9.25 1.05
N HIS A 116 11.28 -8.45 0.33
CA HIS A 116 10.52 -8.94 -0.82
C HIS A 116 11.40 -9.26 -2.03
N ALA A 117 12.40 -8.40 -2.30
CA ALA A 117 13.37 -8.57 -3.37
C ALA A 117 14.18 -9.87 -3.26
N SER A 118 14.36 -10.40 -2.05
CA SER A 118 15.00 -11.69 -1.82
C SER A 118 14.31 -12.84 -2.56
N THR A 119 13.03 -12.72 -2.95
CA THR A 119 12.34 -13.73 -3.78
C THR A 119 12.99 -13.87 -5.15
N LEU A 120 13.44 -12.75 -5.74
CA LEU A 120 14.19 -12.78 -6.99
C LEU A 120 15.56 -13.44 -6.79
N LEU A 121 16.24 -13.13 -5.68
CA LEU A 121 17.49 -13.81 -5.31
C LEU A 121 17.27 -15.33 -5.20
N THR A 122 16.22 -15.76 -4.50
CA THR A 122 15.85 -17.17 -4.37
C THR A 122 15.59 -17.83 -5.71
N ALA A 123 14.87 -17.16 -6.61
CA ALA A 123 14.63 -17.69 -7.96
C ALA A 123 15.92 -17.83 -8.77
N LEU A 124 16.77 -16.80 -8.81
CA LEU A 124 18.02 -16.80 -9.58
C LEU A 124 19.00 -17.85 -9.07
N VAL A 125 19.23 -17.89 -7.75
CA VAL A 125 20.10 -18.89 -7.13
C VAL A 125 19.50 -20.28 -7.27
N GLY A 126 18.18 -20.41 -7.14
CA GLY A 126 17.47 -21.66 -7.38
C GLY A 126 17.71 -22.21 -8.77
N VAL A 127 17.54 -21.39 -9.83
CA VAL A 127 17.83 -21.81 -11.21
C VAL A 127 19.31 -22.17 -11.39
N ALA A 128 20.22 -21.31 -10.93
CA ALA A 128 21.67 -21.53 -11.10
C ALA A 128 22.20 -22.79 -10.39
N SER A 129 21.53 -23.22 -9.31
CA SER A 129 21.94 -24.37 -8.48
C SER A 129 21.09 -25.63 -8.72
N GLY A 130 20.18 -25.62 -9.70
CA GLY A 130 19.25 -26.75 -9.90
C GLY A 130 18.29 -26.98 -8.71
N GLY A 131 17.98 -25.92 -7.96
CA GLY A 131 17.04 -25.93 -6.84
C GLY A 131 17.69 -25.99 -5.46
N ALA A 132 18.94 -26.44 -5.34
CA ALA A 132 19.59 -26.63 -4.03
C ALA A 132 19.70 -25.33 -3.21
N GLY A 133 20.02 -24.22 -3.86
CA GLY A 133 20.19 -22.93 -3.21
C GLY A 133 18.89 -22.25 -2.77
N VAL A 134 17.72 -22.75 -3.19
CA VAL A 134 16.41 -22.29 -2.66
C VAL A 134 16.36 -22.51 -1.16
N LEU A 135 16.83 -23.67 -0.67
CA LEU A 135 16.80 -24.03 0.75
C LEU A 135 17.55 -23.05 1.65
N LEU A 136 18.58 -22.37 1.12
CA LEU A 136 19.33 -21.37 1.86
C LEU A 136 18.71 -19.98 1.71
N THR A 137 18.47 -19.57 0.47
CA THR A 137 18.06 -18.20 0.13
C THR A 137 16.64 -17.86 0.55
N MET A 138 15.75 -18.85 0.65
CA MET A 138 14.36 -18.67 1.11
C MET A 138 14.27 -18.16 2.57
N PHE A 139 15.34 -18.28 3.36
CA PHE A 139 15.38 -17.80 4.75
C PHE A 139 15.95 -16.38 4.88
N VAL A 140 16.31 -15.70 3.78
CA VAL A 140 16.79 -14.32 3.82
C VAL A 140 15.79 -13.38 4.52
N PRO A 141 14.47 -13.41 4.23
CA PRO A 141 13.52 -12.59 4.97
C PRO A 141 13.45 -12.94 6.46
N LEU A 142 13.66 -14.20 6.84
CA LEU A 142 13.69 -14.60 8.25
C LEU A 142 14.88 -13.98 8.99
N CYS A 143 16.05 -13.92 8.35
CA CYS A 143 17.21 -13.23 8.88
C CYS A 143 16.93 -11.73 9.08
N ILE A 144 16.28 -11.09 8.10
CA ILE A 144 15.87 -9.67 8.19
C ILE A 144 14.87 -9.47 9.33
N TYR A 145 13.86 -10.35 9.45
CA TYR A 145 12.89 -10.32 10.51
C TYR A 145 13.57 -10.35 11.89
N PHE A 146 14.48 -11.28 12.14
CA PHE A 146 15.16 -11.34 13.44
C PHE A 146 16.08 -10.14 13.71
N ALA A 147 16.70 -9.56 12.67
CA ALA A 147 17.52 -8.36 12.81
C ALA A 147 16.69 -7.11 13.18
N PHE A 148 15.44 -7.03 12.70
CA PHE A 148 14.59 -5.83 12.84
C PHE A 148 13.38 -5.98 13.77
N ARG A 149 13.03 -7.18 14.26
CA ARG A 149 11.84 -7.44 15.10
C ARG A 149 11.71 -6.60 16.36
N LYS A 150 12.81 -6.05 16.88
CA LYS A 150 12.82 -5.15 18.06
C LYS A 150 13.07 -3.69 17.71
N ARG A 151 13.36 -3.39 16.44
CA ARG A 151 13.80 -2.07 15.96
C ARG A 151 12.73 -1.39 15.09
N SER A 152 12.02 -2.16 14.27
CA SER A 152 11.03 -1.64 13.34
C SER A 152 9.89 -2.65 13.16
N GLU A 153 8.68 -2.26 13.55
CA GLU A 153 7.46 -3.05 13.29
C GLU A 153 7.18 -3.15 11.79
N TYR A 154 7.45 -2.08 11.01
CA TYR A 154 7.25 -2.05 9.57
C TYR A 154 8.16 -3.05 8.84
N VAL A 155 9.46 -3.05 9.13
CA VAL A 155 10.40 -4.01 8.50
C VAL A 155 10.08 -5.43 8.94
N ALA A 156 9.79 -5.64 10.23
CA ALA A 156 9.46 -6.96 10.76
C ALA A 156 8.21 -7.54 10.09
N PHE A 157 7.17 -6.73 9.92
CA PHE A 157 5.94 -7.11 9.23
C PHE A 157 6.21 -7.57 7.79
N HIS A 158 6.89 -6.74 6.99
CA HIS A 158 7.17 -7.07 5.59
C HIS A 158 8.14 -8.24 5.43
N ALA A 159 9.12 -8.38 6.32
CA ALA A 159 10.03 -9.51 6.32
C ALA A 159 9.30 -10.83 6.62
N LEU A 160 8.39 -10.85 7.61
CA LEU A 160 7.59 -12.03 7.91
C LEU A 160 6.57 -12.32 6.80
N GLN A 161 5.95 -11.29 6.22
CA GLN A 161 5.07 -11.44 5.05
C GLN A 161 5.81 -12.05 3.84
N ALA A 162 7.01 -11.56 3.53
CA ALA A 162 7.86 -12.10 2.47
C ALA A 162 8.26 -13.55 2.74
N LEU A 163 8.63 -13.88 3.97
CA LEU A 163 8.95 -15.25 4.38
C LEU A 163 7.76 -16.19 4.16
N THR A 164 6.57 -15.81 4.62
CA THR A 164 5.37 -16.64 4.50
C THR A 164 5.03 -16.92 3.04
N ILE A 165 5.14 -15.91 2.19
CA ILE A 165 4.94 -16.05 0.74
C ILE A 165 5.95 -17.02 0.17
N GLN A 166 7.24 -16.82 0.44
CA GLN A 166 8.29 -17.71 -0.05
C GLN A 166 8.10 -19.15 0.42
N LEU A 167 7.73 -19.36 1.69
CA LEU A 167 7.50 -20.69 2.25
C LEU A 167 6.29 -21.37 1.61
N VAL A 168 5.14 -20.70 1.57
CA VAL A 168 3.90 -21.24 0.98
C VAL A 168 4.09 -21.49 -0.51
N GLY A 169 4.69 -20.54 -1.23
CA GLY A 169 4.94 -20.66 -2.67
C GLY A 169 5.93 -21.77 -2.99
N THR A 170 7.02 -21.91 -2.22
CA THR A 170 8.03 -22.95 -2.44
C THR A 170 7.46 -24.33 -2.13
N ILE A 171 6.74 -24.49 -1.00
CA ILE A 171 6.08 -25.76 -0.65
C ILE A 171 5.01 -26.09 -1.70
N GLY A 172 4.15 -25.13 -2.04
CA GLY A 172 3.10 -25.32 -3.04
C GLY A 172 3.66 -25.70 -4.41
N TRP A 173 4.75 -25.06 -4.82
CA TRP A 173 5.46 -25.40 -6.06
C TRP A 173 6.09 -26.79 -6.01
N ALA A 174 6.80 -27.13 -4.93
CA ALA A 174 7.42 -28.44 -4.76
C ALA A 174 6.37 -29.56 -4.74
N SER A 175 5.24 -29.35 -4.05
CA SER A 175 4.10 -30.27 -4.05
C SER A 175 3.48 -30.40 -5.43
N LEU A 176 3.27 -29.29 -6.15
CA LEU A 176 2.77 -29.30 -7.53
C LEU A 176 3.68 -30.14 -8.43
N VAL A 177 4.98 -29.89 -8.40
CA VAL A 177 5.96 -30.61 -9.23
C VAL A 177 6.00 -32.10 -8.86
N PHE A 178 6.11 -32.42 -7.57
CA PHE A 178 6.21 -33.80 -7.10
C PHE A 178 4.94 -34.61 -7.45
N LEU A 179 3.77 -34.12 -7.04
CA LEU A 179 2.50 -34.81 -7.30
C LEU A 179 2.15 -34.81 -8.79
N GLY A 180 2.44 -33.72 -9.50
CA GLY A 180 2.20 -33.61 -10.92
C GLY A 180 3.05 -34.55 -11.76
N ILE A 181 4.34 -34.74 -11.41
CA ILE A 181 5.21 -35.74 -12.04
C ILE A 181 4.65 -37.14 -11.80
N LEU A 182 4.32 -37.49 -10.56
CA LEU A 182 3.75 -38.81 -10.23
C LEU A 182 2.46 -39.09 -11.01
N ALA A 183 1.54 -38.11 -11.03
CA ALA A 183 0.28 -38.22 -11.75
C ALA A 183 0.51 -38.34 -13.27
N THR A 184 1.42 -37.55 -13.84
CA THR A 184 1.73 -37.58 -15.28
C THR A 184 2.32 -38.92 -15.68
N ILE A 185 3.28 -39.46 -14.89
CA ILE A 185 3.86 -40.79 -15.14
C ILE A 185 2.79 -41.87 -15.04
N ALA A 186 1.97 -41.86 -13.99
CA ALA A 186 0.90 -42.84 -13.81
C ALA A 186 -0.11 -42.83 -14.97
N LEU A 187 -0.55 -41.64 -15.39
CA LEU A 187 -1.46 -41.49 -16.53
C LEU A 187 -0.81 -41.92 -17.85
N PHE A 188 0.48 -41.67 -18.04
CA PHE A 188 1.19 -42.08 -19.24
C PHE A 188 1.31 -43.61 -19.32
N LEU A 189 1.70 -44.26 -18.21
CA LEU A 189 1.75 -45.73 -18.13
C LEU A 189 0.36 -46.35 -18.31
N LEU A 190 -0.66 -45.79 -17.67
CA LEU A 190 -2.05 -46.23 -17.83
C LEU A 190 -2.51 -46.12 -19.29
N SER A 191 -2.20 -45.00 -19.95
CA SER A 191 -2.51 -44.77 -21.35
C SER A 191 -1.81 -45.79 -22.26
N LEU A 192 -0.56 -46.14 -21.95
CA LEU A 192 0.20 -47.15 -22.70
C LEU A 192 -0.44 -48.53 -22.56
N VAL A 193 -0.88 -48.93 -21.37
CA VAL A 193 -1.57 -50.21 -21.16
C VAL A 193 -2.92 -50.23 -21.88
N LEU A 194 -3.70 -49.16 -21.77
CA LEU A 194 -5.03 -49.05 -22.39
C LEU A 194 -4.99 -48.99 -23.92
N ILE A 195 -3.82 -48.80 -24.54
CA ILE A 195 -3.70 -48.81 -26.00
C ILE A 195 -4.07 -50.18 -26.57
N LEU A 196 -3.87 -51.25 -25.80
CA LEU A 196 -4.19 -52.62 -26.17
C LEU A 196 -5.69 -52.84 -26.41
N VAL A 197 -6.55 -52.01 -25.79
CA VAL A 197 -8.01 -52.05 -25.92
C VAL A 197 -8.56 -50.81 -26.65
N ALA A 198 -7.71 -50.13 -27.44
CA ALA A 198 -7.99 -48.89 -28.19
C ALA A 198 -8.38 -47.64 -27.35
N VAL A 199 -8.82 -47.80 -26.10
CA VAL A 199 -9.10 -46.69 -25.16
C VAL A 199 -7.88 -45.79 -24.98
N GLY A 200 -6.68 -46.37 -24.95
CA GLY A 200 -5.42 -45.63 -24.81
C GLY A 200 -5.13 -44.67 -25.97
N ILE A 201 -5.70 -44.90 -27.16
CA ILE A 201 -5.53 -43.98 -28.31
C ILE A 201 -6.24 -42.65 -28.04
N ILE A 202 -7.37 -42.69 -27.33
CA ILE A 202 -8.11 -41.49 -26.93
C ILE A 202 -7.46 -40.86 -25.69
N LEU A 203 -7.02 -41.67 -24.73
CA LEU A 203 -6.43 -41.17 -23.49
C LEU A 203 -5.04 -40.54 -23.69
N ALA A 204 -4.23 -41.05 -24.61
CA ALA A 204 -2.87 -40.56 -24.87
C ALA A 204 -2.79 -39.05 -25.20
N PRO A 205 -3.56 -38.50 -26.16
CA PRO A 205 -3.55 -37.07 -26.44
C PRO A 205 -4.03 -36.24 -25.24
N LEU A 206 -5.00 -36.73 -24.45
CA LEU A 206 -5.45 -36.06 -23.22
C LEU A 206 -4.31 -35.98 -22.19
N THR A 207 -3.57 -37.08 -22.00
CA THR A 207 -2.41 -37.11 -21.10
C THR A 207 -1.30 -36.18 -21.57
N ILE A 208 -1.05 -36.09 -22.88
CA ILE A 208 -0.08 -35.14 -23.45
C ILE A 208 -0.49 -33.70 -23.19
N VAL A 209 -1.76 -33.34 -23.47
CA VAL A 209 -2.28 -32.00 -23.19
C VAL A 209 -2.21 -31.68 -21.71
N GLY A 210 -2.60 -32.62 -20.84
CA GLY A 210 -2.48 -32.48 -19.39
C GLY A 210 -1.03 -32.26 -18.93
N GLY A 211 -0.08 -33.00 -19.51
CA GLY A 211 1.35 -32.83 -19.25
C GLY A 211 1.88 -31.46 -19.68
N ILE A 212 1.43 -30.94 -20.83
CA ILE A 212 1.77 -29.58 -21.29
C ILE A 212 1.21 -28.53 -20.33
N LEU A 213 -0.06 -28.66 -19.92
CA LEU A 213 -0.68 -27.74 -18.96
C LEU A 213 0.04 -27.77 -17.60
N PHE A 214 0.39 -28.97 -17.13
CA PHE A 214 1.20 -29.15 -15.93
C PHE A 214 2.54 -28.43 -16.04
N LEU A 215 3.27 -28.64 -17.14
CA LEU A 215 4.56 -27.99 -17.39
C LEU A 215 4.41 -26.46 -17.37
N LEU A 216 3.42 -25.92 -18.07
CA LEU A 216 3.15 -24.47 -18.08
C LEU A 216 2.83 -23.95 -16.69
N ALA A 217 2.01 -24.65 -15.90
CA ALA A 217 1.69 -24.27 -14.53
C ALA A 217 2.94 -24.28 -13.62
N SER A 218 3.82 -25.27 -13.79
CA SER A 218 5.08 -25.36 -13.03
C SER A 218 6.03 -24.19 -13.28
N PHE A 219 6.01 -23.57 -14.46
CA PHE A 219 6.77 -22.35 -14.75
C PHE A 219 6.01 -21.07 -14.39
N ALA A 220 4.69 -21.04 -14.59
CA ALA A 220 3.87 -19.86 -14.31
C ALA A 220 3.86 -19.50 -12.82
N LEU A 221 3.78 -20.49 -11.93
CA LEU A 221 3.74 -20.27 -10.49
C LEU A 221 4.98 -19.51 -9.96
N PRO A 222 6.23 -19.96 -10.16
CA PRO A 222 7.40 -19.25 -9.66
C PRO A 222 7.58 -17.87 -10.31
N ILE A 223 7.18 -17.70 -11.58
CA ILE A 223 7.17 -16.39 -12.23
C ILE A 223 6.17 -15.46 -11.54
N GLY A 224 4.95 -15.91 -11.28
CA GLY A 224 3.94 -15.15 -10.55
C GLY A 224 4.42 -14.75 -9.15
N MET A 225 5.08 -15.66 -8.44
CA MET A 225 5.68 -15.38 -7.13
C MET A 225 6.70 -14.24 -7.20
N VAL A 226 7.61 -14.28 -8.18
CA VAL A 226 8.60 -13.21 -8.38
C VAL A 226 7.90 -11.89 -8.71
N VAL A 227 6.93 -11.88 -9.62
CA VAL A 227 6.19 -10.66 -10.02
C VAL A 227 5.49 -10.02 -8.83
N TYR A 228 4.70 -10.79 -8.07
CA TYR A 228 4.00 -10.28 -6.89
C TYR A 228 4.98 -9.78 -5.81
N SER A 229 6.07 -10.51 -5.55
CA SER A 229 7.11 -10.05 -4.63
C SER A 229 7.81 -8.78 -5.13
N MET A 230 8.01 -8.59 -6.44
CA MET A 230 8.61 -7.36 -6.96
C MET A 230 7.65 -6.17 -6.84
N ILE A 231 6.35 -6.37 -7.06
CA ILE A 231 5.33 -5.34 -6.79
C ILE A 231 5.40 -4.91 -5.32
N ALA A 232 5.42 -5.88 -4.39
CA ALA A 232 5.58 -5.60 -2.97
C ALA A 232 6.90 -4.88 -2.63
N ALA A 233 8.00 -5.26 -3.29
CA ALA A 233 9.30 -4.61 -3.11
C ALA A 233 9.27 -3.14 -3.56
N VAL A 234 8.69 -2.85 -4.72
CA VAL A 234 8.55 -1.46 -5.23
C VAL A 234 7.63 -0.64 -4.34
N GLU A 235 6.52 -1.22 -3.89
CA GLU A 235 5.55 -0.52 -3.06
C GLU A 235 6.13 -0.18 -1.68
N THR A 236 6.83 -1.13 -1.06
CA THR A 236 7.54 -0.89 0.21
C THR A 236 8.76 0.01 0.05
N TRP A 237 9.43 -0.03 -1.12
CA TRP A 237 10.47 0.94 -1.48
C TRP A 237 9.89 2.35 -1.54
N ASN A 238 8.67 2.53 -2.03
CA ASN A 238 7.98 3.82 -2.04
C ASN A 238 7.49 4.26 -0.66
N GLY A 239 7.47 3.37 0.34
CA GLY A 239 7.02 3.64 1.71
C GLY A 239 5.55 3.32 1.96
N ASN A 240 4.92 2.63 1.01
CA ASN A 240 3.55 2.16 1.14
C ASN A 240 3.54 0.80 1.87
N ASP A 241 2.58 0.63 2.78
CA ASP A 241 2.39 -0.61 3.53
C ASP A 241 1.64 -1.65 2.66
N TYR A 242 2.39 -2.33 1.79
CA TYR A 242 1.84 -3.35 0.90
C TYR A 242 1.42 -4.61 1.66
N ARG A 243 0.14 -4.97 1.55
CA ARG A 243 -0.49 -6.03 2.34
C ARG A 243 -1.16 -7.05 1.44
N TYR A 244 -0.71 -8.30 1.53
CA TYR A 244 -1.44 -9.41 0.93
C TYR A 244 -2.62 -9.78 1.84
N PRO A 245 -3.89 -9.72 1.38
CA PRO A 245 -5.05 -9.72 2.26
C PRO A 245 -5.07 -10.83 3.32
N TYR A 246 -4.78 -12.08 2.93
CA TYR A 246 -4.78 -13.22 3.85
C TYR A 246 -3.50 -13.31 4.68
N ILE A 247 -2.35 -13.03 4.07
CA ILE A 247 -1.04 -13.21 4.69
C ILE A 247 -0.78 -12.09 5.70
N ALA A 248 -1.13 -10.85 5.37
CA ALA A 248 -1.03 -9.69 6.26
C ALA A 248 -1.75 -9.95 7.59
N ARG A 249 -3.01 -10.40 7.53
CA ARG A 249 -3.80 -10.74 8.72
C ARG A 249 -3.13 -11.83 9.56
N TRP A 250 -2.64 -12.89 8.90
CA TRP A 250 -1.93 -13.96 9.61
C TRP A 250 -0.65 -13.45 10.29
N VAL A 251 0.15 -12.63 9.59
CA VAL A 251 1.39 -12.04 10.12
C VAL A 251 1.08 -11.14 11.32
N GLU A 252 0.03 -10.32 11.25
CA GLU A 252 -0.38 -9.45 12.36
C GLU A 252 -0.70 -10.24 13.62
N THR A 253 -1.43 -11.35 13.49
CA THR A 253 -1.71 -12.27 14.59
C THR A 253 -0.43 -12.82 15.22
N GLN A 254 0.59 -13.14 14.41
CA GLN A 254 1.87 -13.64 14.92
C GLN A 254 2.68 -12.55 15.64
N MET A 255 2.63 -11.30 15.18
CA MET A 255 3.39 -10.21 15.78
C MET A 255 2.77 -9.65 17.07
N HIS A 256 1.44 -9.61 17.15
CA HIS A 256 0.72 -8.95 18.25
C HIS A 256 0.21 -9.90 19.33
N GLY A 257 0.38 -11.22 19.14
CA GLY A 257 -0.20 -12.24 20.00
C GLY A 257 -1.70 -12.33 19.76
N GLY A 258 -2.17 -13.49 19.28
CA GLY A 258 -3.56 -13.68 18.88
C GLY A 258 -4.55 -13.41 20.01
N THR A 259 -5.21 -12.25 19.95
CA THR A 259 -6.51 -12.02 20.59
C THR A 259 -7.56 -12.11 19.49
N LEU A 260 -8.05 -13.33 19.29
CA LEU A 260 -9.42 -13.55 18.81
C LEU A 260 -10.39 -13.21 19.95
#